data_AF-A0A520BZG3-F1
#
_entry.id   AF-A0A520BZG3-F1
#
_cell.length_a   1.000
_cell.length_b   1.000
_cell.length_c   1.000
_cell.angle_alpha   90.00
_cell.angle_beta   90.00
_cell.angle_gamma   90.00
#
_symmetry.space_group_name_H-M   'P 1'
#
loop_
_entity.id
_entity.type
_entity.pdbx_description
1 polymer ?
#
loop_
_entity_poly.entity_id
_entity_poly.type
_entity_poly.pdbx_seq_one_letter_code
_entity_poly.pdbx_strand_id
1 'polypeptide(L)'
;MTKILIIYTGGTIGMVNDAKTGTLIPFDFEQIQENVPELARLDYQLSVHSFDPILDSSNMNPEIWAELAELIKDKYDEFDGFVILHGSDTMSF
;
A
#
# COMPACT_ATOMS: atom_id res chain seq x y z
N MET A 1 13.25 16.32 4.24
CA MET A 1 12.50 15.19 4.78
C MET A 1 12.20 14.28 3.61
N THR A 2 12.62 13.02 3.70
CA THR A 2 12.50 12.07 2.59
C THR A 2 11.03 11.66 2.43
N LYS A 3 10.50 11.75 1.22
CA LYS A 3 9.10 11.44 0.89
C LYS A 3 9.00 10.02 0.35
N ILE A 4 8.15 9.21 0.96
CA ILE A 4 7.91 7.82 0.53
C ILE A 4 6.43 7.66 0.16
N LEU A 5 6.17 7.13 -1.04
CA LEU A 5 4.83 6.71 -1.45
C LEU A 5 4.64 5.22 -1.15
N ILE A 6 3.64 4.91 -0.33
CA ILE A 6 3.17 3.55 -0.10
C ILE A 6 2.04 3.28 -1.10
N ILE A 7 2.21 2.26 -1.94
CA ILE A 7 1.20 1.82 -2.90
C ILE A 7 0.58 0.54 -2.34
N TYR A 8 -0.67 0.62 -1.89
CA TYR A 8 -1.41 -0.51 -1.37
C TYR A 8 -2.26 -1.14 -2.47
N THR A 9 -1.81 -2.31 -2.96
CA THR A 9 -2.55 -3.07 -3.97
C THR A 9 -3.57 -3.99 -3.32
N GLY A 10 -3.29 -4.50 -2.12
CA GLY A 10 -4.21 -5.36 -1.37
C GLY A 10 -3.51 -6.44 -0.55
N GLY A 11 -4.20 -7.56 -0.38
CA GLY A 11 -3.77 -8.64 0.51
C GLY A 11 -4.14 -8.37 1.98
N THR A 12 -3.72 -9.26 2.88
CA THR A 12 -4.12 -9.19 4.30
C THR A 12 -3.25 -8.25 5.15
N ILE A 13 -2.11 -7.79 4.62
CA ILE A 13 -1.15 -6.91 5.32
C ILE A 13 -1.79 -5.55 5.67
N GLY A 14 -2.64 -5.03 4.79
CA GLY A 14 -3.38 -3.79 5.01
C GLY A 14 -4.81 -4.04 5.44
N MET A 15 -5.12 -5.14 6.14
CA MET A 15 -6.46 -5.42 6.64
C MET A 15 -6.48 -5.46 8.16
N VAL A 16 -7.44 -4.76 8.77
CA VAL A 16 -7.69 -4.81 10.22
C VAL A 16 -9.02 -5.47 10.50
N ASN A 17 -9.11 -6.08 11.68
CA ASN A 17 -10.36 -6.68 12.14
C ASN A 17 -11.31 -5.57 12.59
N ASP A 18 -12.45 -5.44 11.93
CA ASP A 18 -13.51 -4.55 12.39
C ASP A 18 -14.07 -5.08 13.71
N ALA A 19 -13.85 -4.35 14.80
CA ALA A 19 -14.19 -4.78 16.15
C ALA A 19 -15.70 -5.03 16.38
N LYS A 20 -16.58 -4.57 15.47
CA LYS A 20 -18.03 -4.75 15.59
C LYS A 20 -18.52 -5.98 14.83
N THR A 21 -17.93 -6.27 13.68
CA THR A 21 -18.41 -7.29 12.73
C THR A 21 -17.50 -8.51 12.65
N GLY A 22 -16.24 -8.39 13.12
CA GLY A 22 -15.24 -9.45 13.05
C GLY A 22 -14.66 -9.67 11.65
N THR A 23 -15.10 -8.91 10.66
CA THR A 23 -14.63 -9.01 9.27
C THR A 23 -13.31 -8.25 9.10
N LEU A 24 -12.56 -8.62 8.07
CA LEU A 24 -11.38 -7.87 7.67
C LEU A 24 -11.83 -6.69 6.82
N ILE A 25 -11.48 -5.48 7.24
CA ILE A 25 -11.68 -4.25 6.46
C ILE A 25 -10.32 -3.65 6.07
N PRO A 26 -10.27 -2.89 4.96
CA PRO A 26 -9.05 -2.21 4.55
C PRO A 26 -8.62 -1.23 5.63
N PHE A 27 -7.35 -1.25 5.92
CA PHE A 27 -6.71 -0.38 6.87
C PHE A 27 -6.77 1.06 6.36
N ASP A 28 -7.22 1.97 7.22
CA ASP A 28 -7.12 3.40 6.94
C ASP A 28 -5.65 3.80 7.12
N PHE A 29 -4.93 3.89 6.00
CA PHE A 29 -3.52 4.20 6.01
C PHE A 29 -3.21 5.62 6.49
N GLU A 30 -4.19 6.52 6.60
CA GLU A 30 -4.01 7.78 7.34
C GLU A 30 -3.68 7.52 8.82
N GLN A 31 -4.16 6.40 9.37
CA GLN A 31 -3.93 5.95 10.74
C GLN A 31 -2.73 4.99 10.85
N ILE A 32 -1.91 4.82 9.80
CA ILE A 32 -0.75 3.90 9.86
C ILE A 32 0.26 4.30 10.94
N GLN A 33 0.38 5.61 11.21
CA GLN A 33 1.21 6.10 12.29
C GLN A 33 0.68 5.69 13.67
N GLU A 34 -0.62 5.49 13.82
CA GLU A 34 -1.25 5.06 15.08
C GLU A 34 -1.08 3.55 15.30
N ASN A 35 -1.12 2.76 14.22
CA ASN A 35 -1.07 1.30 14.28
C ASN A 35 0.35 0.74 14.16
N VAL A 36 1.26 1.50 13.55
CA VAL A 36 2.69 1.17 13.45
C VAL A 36 3.50 2.38 13.97
N PRO A 37 3.48 2.62 15.28
CA PRO A 37 4.15 3.77 15.91
C PRO A 37 5.68 3.79 15.66
N GLU A 38 6.28 2.66 15.27
CA GLU A 38 7.67 2.58 14.83
C GLU A 38 7.94 3.43 13.58
N LEU A 39 6.96 3.61 12.69
CA LEU A 39 7.11 4.47 11.51
C LEU A 39 7.22 5.94 11.90
N ALA A 40 6.58 6.36 12.98
CA ALA A 40 6.69 7.73 13.49
C ALA A 40 8.11 8.07 14.01
N ARG A 41 8.94 7.05 14.28
CA ARG A 41 10.35 7.24 14.65
C ARG A 41 11.26 7.48 13.45
N LEU A 42 10.76 7.22 12.25
CA LEU A 42 11.49 7.44 11.02
C LEU A 42 11.20 8.87 10.53
N ASP A 43 12.23 9.62 10.15
CA ASP A 43 12.10 11.00 9.63
C ASP A 43 11.65 11.02 8.16
N TYR A 44 10.49 10.39 7.90
CA TYR A 44 9.90 10.25 6.58
C TYR A 44 8.53 10.93 6.50
N GLN A 45 8.28 11.57 5.36
CA GLN A 45 6.94 11.99 4.97
C GLN A 45 6.29 10.85 4.18
N LEU A 46 5.33 10.17 4.79
CA LEU A 46 4.60 9.08 4.16
C LEU A 46 3.36 9.62 3.44
N SER A 47 3.10 9.12 2.25
CA SER A 47 1.81 9.27 1.55
C SER A 47 1.36 7.90 1.07
N VAL A 48 0.05 7.69 0.96
CA VAL A 48 -0.49 6.39 0.56
C VAL A 48 -1.40 6.54 -0.65
N HIS A 49 -1.24 5.61 -1.58
CA HIS A 49 -2.13 5.39 -2.70
C HIS A 49 -2.75 3.99 -2.57
N SER A 50 -4.07 3.92 -2.47
CA SER A 50 -4.82 2.66 -2.39
C SER A 50 -5.65 2.48 -3.66
N PHE A 51 -5.66 1.25 -4.18
CA PHE A 51 -6.55 0.89 -5.28
C PHE A 51 -7.99 0.71 -4.76
N ASP A 52 -8.97 1.19 -5.52
CA ASP A 52 -10.40 1.00 -5.26
C ASP A 52 -11.10 0.49 -6.54
N PRO A 53 -11.57 -0.78 -6.57
CA PRO A 53 -11.49 -1.77 -5.50
C PRO A 53 -10.07 -2.28 -5.27
N ILE A 54 -9.83 -2.81 -4.07
CA ILE A 54 -8.57 -3.46 -3.69
C ILE A 54 -8.32 -4.67 -4.60
N LEU A 55 -7.06 -4.90 -4.94
CA LEU A 55 -6.63 -6.00 -5.80
C LEU A 55 -6.31 -7.25 -4.96
N ASP A 56 -6.81 -8.41 -5.41
CA ASP A 56 -6.39 -9.71 -4.89
C ASP A 56 -5.13 -10.17 -5.63
N SER A 57 -4.07 -10.52 -4.91
CA SER A 57 -2.82 -10.99 -5.53
C SER A 57 -3.04 -12.22 -6.43
N SER A 58 -4.01 -13.08 -6.11
CA SER A 58 -4.35 -14.22 -6.96
C SER A 58 -4.93 -13.81 -8.32
N ASN A 59 -5.41 -12.57 -8.46
CA ASN A 59 -5.96 -12.01 -9.71
C ASN A 59 -5.01 -11.01 -10.39
N MET A 60 -3.76 -10.90 -9.92
CA MET A 60 -2.76 -10.01 -10.52
C MET A 60 -2.40 -10.46 -11.94
N ASN A 61 -2.24 -9.49 -12.85
CA ASN A 61 -1.95 -9.77 -14.26
C ASN A 61 -1.03 -8.68 -14.85
N PRO A 62 -0.44 -8.90 -16.05
CA PRO A 62 0.50 -7.95 -16.65
C PRO A 62 -0.04 -6.53 -16.88
N GLU A 63 -1.34 -6.35 -17.10
CA GLU A 63 -1.94 -5.02 -17.27
C GLU A 63 -1.90 -4.24 -15.96
N ILE A 64 -2.23 -4.90 -14.84
CA ILE A 64 -2.14 -4.29 -13.50
C ILE A 64 -0.68 -3.95 -13.15
N TRP A 65 0.27 -4.82 -13.50
CA TRP A 65 1.69 -4.52 -13.30
C TRP A 65 2.15 -3.31 -14.12
N ALA A 66 1.62 -3.14 -15.34
CA ALA A 66 1.87 -1.95 -16.14
C ALA A 66 1.26 -0.69 -15.49
N GLU A 67 0.04 -0.78 -14.96
CA GLU A 67 -0.58 0.33 -14.20
C GLU A 67 0.27 0.75 -12.99
N LEU A 68 0.83 -0.21 -12.25
CA LEU A 68 1.75 0.08 -11.14
C LEU A 68 3.02 0.79 -11.61
N ALA A 69 3.61 0.33 -12.72
CA ALA A 69 4.79 0.96 -13.29
C ALA A 69 4.50 2.39 -13.78
N GLU A 70 3.33 2.62 -14.38
CA GLU A 70 2.87 3.95 -14.78
C GLU A 70 2.65 4.86 -13.58
N LEU A 71 2.00 4.38 -12.52
CA LEU A 71 1.82 5.13 -11.28
C LEU A 71 3.16 5.56 -10.67
N ILE A 72 4.14 4.66 -10.59
CA ILE A 72 5.48 4.97 -10.06
C ILE A 72 6.16 6.01 -10.95
N LYS A 73 6.08 5.85 -12.27
CA LYS A 73 6.65 6.78 -13.25
C LYS A 73 6.06 8.18 -13.10
N ASP A 74 4.74 8.29 -12.99
CA ASP A 74 4.04 9.57 -12.86
C ASP A 74 4.36 10.28 -11.54
N LYS A 75 4.73 9.52 -10.51
CA LYS A 75 5.10 10.02 -9.18
C LYS A 75 6.61 10.09 -8.93
N TYR A 76 7.42 9.73 -9.90
CA TYR A 76 8.86 9.54 -9.74
C TYR A 76 9.60 10.80 -9.28
N ASP A 77 9.16 11.98 -9.76
CA ASP A 77 9.76 13.27 -9.38
C ASP A 77 9.16 13.85 -8.09
N GLU A 78 8.04 13.32 -7.59
CA GLU A 78 7.34 13.81 -6.39
C GLU A 78 7.85 13.13 -5.10
N PHE A 79 8.38 11.91 -5.21
CA PHE A 79 8.76 11.05 -4.09
C PHE A 79 10.21 10.55 -4.21
N ASP A 80 10.86 10.36 -3.07
CA ASP A 80 12.22 9.85 -2.98
C ASP A 80 12.29 8.30 -2.96
N GLY A 81 11.15 7.63 -2.75
CA GLY A 81 11.06 6.18 -2.72
C GLY A 81 9.63 5.65 -2.72
N PHE A 82 9.50 4.38 -3.06
CA PHE A 82 8.23 3.68 -3.20
C PHE A 82 8.24 2.37 -2.42
N VAL A 83 7.15 2.06 -1.75
CA VAL A 83 6.92 0.78 -1.07
C VAL A 83 5.60 0.22 -1.58
N ILE A 84 5.64 -0.94 -2.24
CA ILE A 84 4.43 -1.62 -2.71
C ILE A 84 4.03 -2.67 -1.67
N LEU A 85 2.85 -2.51 -1.09
CA LEU A 85 2.24 -3.50 -0.21
C LEU A 85 1.39 -4.44 -1.07
N HIS A 86 1.92 -5.63 -1.27
CA HIS A 86 1.40 -6.62 -2.21
C HIS A 86 1.12 -7.96 -1.52
N GLY A 87 0.10 -8.69 -1.99
CA GLY A 87 -0.18 -10.05 -1.52
C GLY A 87 0.91 -11.06 -1.95
N SER A 88 1.16 -12.07 -1.12
CA SER A 88 2.32 -12.96 -1.30
C SER A 88 2.25 -13.88 -2.53
N ASP A 89 1.05 -14.16 -3.05
CA ASP A 89 0.85 -15.20 -4.07
C ASP A 89 1.58 -14.91 -5.37
N THR A 90 1.65 -13.62 -5.74
CA THR A 90 2.21 -13.18 -7.03
C THR A 90 3.27 -12.08 -6.88
N MET A 91 3.71 -11.76 -5.66
CA MET A 91 4.70 -10.70 -5.40
C MET A 91 6.03 -10.87 -6.16
N SER A 92 6.41 -12.09 -6.52
CA SER A 92 7.67 -12.38 -7.21
C SER A 92 7.64 -12.18 -8.72
N PHE A 93 6.47 -11.89 -9.31
CA PHE A 93 6.29 -11.76 -10.76
C PHE A 93 6.19 -10.28 -11.15
#